data_AF-A0A3G6RMM3-F1
#
_entry.id   AF-A0A3G6RMM3-F1
#
_cell.length_a   1.000
_cell.length_b   1.000
_cell.length_c   1.000
_cell.angle_alpha   90.00
_cell.angle_beta   90.00
_cell.angle_gamma   90.00
#
_symmetry.space_group_name_H-M   'P 1'
#
loop_
_entity.id
_entity.type
_entity.pdbx_description
1 polymer ?
#
loop_
_entity_poly.entity_id
_entity_poly.type
_entity_poly.pdbx_seq_one_letter_code
_entity_poly.pdbx_strand_id
1 'polypeptide(L)'
;MYKLLLGILPLLFVGCKKEKAVEKEIVKTIDNTCYSSDFMEKILNLEEIKSEAKFLESETKGKGKIGFLVDSTKVNNGWDYSISVGYNGPDRFETYHIFQASSDQCNSLKIMEPVSGDYISIEKWRQMTNESVQPESGLKKGKYNLPIESLPRVDVKFLETDFLPEGSQQYTCGELKFRYFPLTPYKGMDLILVPMDCGDFDYRYYLLTVVENKIVGELYVEGIWFDPGKDDKKEEFSSYEISKSGKVTVTTDHTLDGESQSITNAYYQISDDGKIIEIKK
;
A
#
# COMPACT_ATOMS: atom_id res chain seq x y z
N MET A 1 -34.80 -89.38 81.27
CA MET A 1 -34.33 -88.49 82.36
C MET A 1 -33.26 -87.57 81.78
N TYR A 2 -33.46 -86.25 81.89
CA TYR A 2 -32.48 -85.16 82.13
C TYR A 2 -31.06 -85.29 81.52
N LYS A 3 -30.50 -84.33 80.77
CA LYS A 3 -30.41 -82.88 81.01
C LYS A 3 -29.98 -82.14 79.73
N LEU A 4 -30.47 -80.90 79.60
CA LEU A 4 -29.95 -79.80 78.78
C LEU A 4 -28.45 -79.57 78.97
N LEU A 5 -27.79 -79.08 77.92
CA LEU A 5 -26.85 -77.96 78.03
C LEU A 5 -26.86 -77.13 76.73
N LEU A 6 -27.34 -75.89 76.86
CA LEU A 6 -27.27 -74.80 75.89
C LEU A 6 -25.81 -74.41 75.64
N GLY A 7 -25.42 -74.32 74.36
CA GLY A 7 -24.23 -73.61 73.91
C GLY A 7 -24.64 -72.43 73.03
N ILE A 8 -24.50 -71.21 73.56
CA ILE A 8 -24.76 -69.94 72.86
C ILE A 8 -23.53 -69.62 72.01
N LEU A 9 -23.71 -69.51 70.69
CA LEU A 9 -22.69 -69.06 69.73
C LEU A 9 -22.97 -67.58 69.37
N PRO A 10 -22.05 -66.64 69.64
CA PRO A 10 -22.26 -65.24 69.24
C PRO A 10 -21.93 -65.06 67.75
N LEU A 11 -22.92 -64.61 66.97
CA LEU A 11 -22.71 -64.10 65.62
C LEU A 11 -21.93 -62.79 65.68
N LEU A 12 -20.67 -62.82 65.22
CA LEU A 12 -19.88 -61.64 64.88
C LEU A 12 -20.44 -61.03 63.58
N PHE A 13 -21.19 -59.95 63.70
CA PHE A 13 -21.51 -59.07 62.57
C PHE A 13 -20.23 -58.33 62.16
N VAL A 14 -19.57 -58.78 61.09
CA VAL A 14 -18.56 -58.01 60.38
C VAL A 14 -19.28 -56.90 59.62
N GLY A 15 -19.28 -55.69 60.20
CA GLY A 15 -19.74 -54.49 59.51
C GLY A 15 -18.82 -54.19 58.33
N CYS A 16 -19.33 -54.37 57.10
CA CYS A 16 -18.69 -53.85 55.90
C CYS A 16 -18.57 -52.33 55.99
N LYS A 17 -17.34 -51.82 56.11
CA LYS A 17 -17.04 -50.42 55.80
C LYS A 17 -17.44 -50.19 54.34
N LYS A 18 -18.44 -49.33 54.10
CA LYS A 18 -18.68 -48.77 52.76
C LYS A 18 -17.40 -48.07 52.32
N GLU A 19 -16.74 -48.60 51.30
CA GLU A 19 -15.76 -47.84 50.53
C GLU A 19 -16.47 -46.60 49.99
N LYS A 20 -15.94 -45.43 50.33
CA LYS A 20 -16.36 -44.18 49.68
C LYS A 20 -15.97 -44.33 48.20
N ALA A 21 -16.93 -44.13 47.31
CA ALA A 21 -16.65 -43.94 45.91
C ALA A 21 -15.61 -42.81 45.80
N VAL A 22 -14.47 -43.12 45.16
CA VAL A 22 -13.53 -42.10 44.71
C VAL A 22 -14.31 -41.22 43.74
N GLU A 23 -14.63 -40.02 44.18
CA GLU A 23 -15.17 -38.97 43.35
C GLU A 23 -14.15 -38.76 42.23
N LYS A 24 -14.47 -39.23 41.01
CA LYS A 24 -13.72 -38.82 39.82
C LYS A 24 -13.85 -37.32 39.79
N GLU A 25 -12.75 -36.64 40.09
CA GLU A 25 -12.59 -35.23 39.85
C GLU A 25 -12.92 -35.01 38.37
N ILE A 26 -14.13 -34.53 38.09
CA ILE A 26 -14.47 -34.01 36.79
C ILE A 26 -13.66 -32.73 36.73
N VAL A 27 -12.43 -32.85 36.24
CA VAL A 27 -11.70 -31.72 35.70
C VAL A 27 -12.60 -31.20 34.57
N LYS A 28 -13.43 -30.22 34.88
CA LYS A 28 -14.03 -29.36 33.87
C LYS A 28 -12.86 -28.60 33.27
N THR A 29 -12.23 -29.18 32.25
CA THR A 29 -11.51 -28.37 31.28
C THR A 29 -12.56 -27.43 30.71
N ILE A 30 -12.45 -26.15 31.07
CA ILE A 30 -13.14 -25.10 30.31
C ILE A 30 -12.38 -25.08 28.98
N ASP A 31 -12.77 -25.97 28.08
CA ASP A 31 -12.29 -26.00 26.70
C ASP A 31 -12.80 -24.73 26.04
N ASN A 32 -12.03 -23.64 26.13
CA ASN A 32 -12.20 -22.45 25.31
C ASN A 32 -11.77 -22.75 23.86
N THR A 33 -12.32 -23.81 23.28
CA THR A 33 -12.06 -24.24 21.91
C THR A 33 -13.06 -23.55 21.00
N CYS A 34 -12.57 -22.91 19.95
CA CYS A 34 -13.37 -22.22 18.95
C CYS A 34 -13.46 -23.04 17.66
N TYR A 35 -14.55 -22.81 16.95
CA TYR A 35 -14.88 -23.43 15.68
C TYR A 35 -14.74 -22.44 14.53
N SER A 36 -14.70 -22.94 13.30
CA SER A 36 -14.61 -22.11 12.10
C SER A 36 -15.69 -21.02 12.04
N SER A 37 -16.91 -21.29 12.53
CA SER A 37 -17.99 -20.31 12.59
C SER A 37 -17.66 -19.08 13.44
N ASP A 38 -16.94 -19.26 14.55
CA ASP A 38 -16.53 -18.16 15.43
C ASP A 38 -15.55 -17.24 14.71
N PHE A 39 -14.64 -17.82 13.92
CA PHE A 39 -13.72 -17.06 13.09
C PHE A 39 -14.40 -16.40 11.90
N MET A 40 -15.37 -17.04 11.27
CA MET A 40 -16.17 -16.42 10.19
C MET A 40 -16.89 -15.17 10.69
N GLU A 41 -17.48 -15.20 11.88
CA GLU A 41 -18.09 -14.02 12.50
C GLU A 41 -17.06 -12.91 12.76
N LYS A 42 -15.87 -13.27 13.24
CA LYS A 42 -14.76 -12.30 13.40
C LYS A 42 -14.35 -11.68 12.07
N ILE A 43 -14.23 -12.48 11.02
CA ILE A 43 -13.88 -12.03 9.66
C ILE A 43 -14.95 -11.06 9.12
N LEU A 44 -16.24 -11.39 9.25
CA LEU A 44 -17.33 -10.49 8.83
C LEU A 44 -17.33 -9.14 9.56
N ASN A 45 -16.75 -9.08 10.76
CA ASN A 45 -16.65 -7.86 11.55
C ASN A 45 -15.43 -7.00 11.21
N LEU A 46 -14.51 -7.46 10.36
CA LEU A 46 -13.39 -6.66 9.86
C LEU A 46 -13.89 -5.57 8.90
N GLU A 47 -13.31 -4.37 8.99
CA GLU A 47 -13.73 -3.22 8.18
C GLU A 47 -13.51 -3.45 6.68
N GLU A 48 -12.47 -4.20 6.32
CA GLU A 48 -12.15 -4.59 4.95
C GLU A 48 -13.26 -5.45 4.34
N ILE A 49 -13.71 -6.46 5.09
CA ILE A 49 -14.77 -7.37 4.65
C ILE A 49 -16.12 -6.66 4.60
N LYS A 50 -16.39 -5.71 5.52
CA LYS A 50 -17.59 -4.87 5.44
C LYS A 50 -17.56 -3.96 4.21
N SER A 51 -16.39 -3.44 3.84
CA SER A 51 -16.21 -2.61 2.64
C SER A 51 -16.49 -3.42 1.38
N GLU A 52 -15.90 -4.62 1.29
CA GLU A 52 -16.14 -5.57 0.19
C GLU A 52 -17.61 -5.97 0.10
N ALA A 53 -18.27 -6.23 1.23
CA ALA A 53 -19.70 -6.55 1.25
C ALA A 53 -20.57 -5.41 0.69
N LYS A 54 -20.27 -4.15 1.03
CA LYS A 54 -20.97 -2.98 0.51
C LYS A 54 -20.76 -2.80 -1.00
N PHE A 55 -19.52 -2.97 -1.46
CA PHE A 55 -19.20 -2.91 -2.89
C PHE A 55 -19.91 -4.03 -3.66
N LEU A 56 -19.90 -5.25 -3.12
CA LEU A 56 -20.60 -6.38 -3.73
C LEU A 56 -22.11 -6.12 -3.81
N GLU A 57 -22.70 -5.54 -2.76
CA GLU A 57 -24.11 -5.17 -2.74
C GLU A 57 -24.47 -4.18 -3.85
N SER A 58 -23.61 -3.16 -4.09
CA SER A 58 -23.81 -2.18 -5.15
C SER A 58 -23.73 -2.79 -6.55
N GLU A 59 -22.74 -3.65 -6.79
CA GLU A 59 -22.53 -4.26 -8.12
C GLU A 59 -23.58 -5.32 -8.45
N THR A 60 -24.02 -6.08 -7.45
CA THR A 60 -24.94 -7.21 -7.63
C THR A 60 -26.41 -6.84 -7.45
N LYS A 61 -26.73 -5.56 -7.23
CA LYS A 61 -28.08 -5.07 -6.93
C LYS A 61 -28.70 -5.82 -5.74
N GLY A 62 -27.90 -6.04 -4.70
CA GLY A 62 -28.32 -6.72 -3.46
C GLY A 62 -28.44 -8.24 -3.52
N LYS A 63 -28.05 -8.89 -4.63
CA LYS A 63 -28.12 -10.36 -4.76
C LYS A 63 -26.86 -11.07 -4.27
N GLY A 64 -25.72 -10.40 -4.32
CA GLY A 64 -24.43 -10.94 -3.90
C GLY A 64 -24.27 -10.89 -2.39
N LYS A 65 -23.65 -11.93 -1.84
CA LYS A 65 -23.31 -12.02 -0.42
C LYS A 65 -21.87 -12.52 -0.28
N ILE A 66 -21.24 -12.09 0.80
CA ILE A 66 -19.98 -12.70 1.26
C ILE A 66 -20.26 -14.16 1.63
N GLY A 67 -19.46 -15.05 1.08
CA GLY A 67 -19.45 -16.47 1.36
C GLY A 67 -18.09 -16.93 1.88
N PHE A 68 -18.04 -18.18 2.34
CA PHE A 68 -16.85 -18.78 2.92
C PHE A 68 -16.62 -20.18 2.37
N LEU A 69 -15.35 -20.53 2.15
CA LEU A 69 -14.88 -21.90 2.00
C LEU A 69 -13.92 -22.18 3.16
N VAL A 70 -14.16 -23.28 3.88
CA VAL A 70 -13.37 -23.66 5.05
C VAL A 70 -12.72 -25.00 4.78
N ASP A 71 -11.39 -25.03 4.82
CA ASP A 71 -10.62 -26.26 4.95
C ASP A 71 -10.17 -26.42 6.41
N SER A 72 -10.18 -27.65 6.91
CA SER A 72 -9.87 -27.94 8.31
C SER A 72 -8.94 -29.14 8.41
N THR A 73 -7.86 -28.97 9.16
CA THR A 73 -6.88 -30.02 9.43
C THR A 73 -6.80 -30.25 10.93
N LYS A 74 -6.93 -31.51 11.35
CA LYS A 74 -6.77 -31.86 12.76
C LYS A 74 -5.29 -31.84 13.14
N VAL A 75 -4.93 -31.00 14.11
CA VAL A 75 -3.56 -30.87 14.63
C VAL A 75 -3.59 -31.06 16.14
N ASN A 76 -2.91 -32.10 16.64
CA ASN A 76 -2.99 -32.54 18.04
C ASN A 76 -4.45 -32.79 18.48
N ASN A 77 -4.89 -32.11 19.55
CA ASN A 77 -6.27 -32.15 20.05
C ASN A 77 -7.15 -30.99 19.54
N GLY A 78 -6.66 -30.20 18.57
CA GLY A 78 -7.36 -29.07 17.97
C GLY A 78 -7.53 -29.16 16.46
N TRP A 79 -7.99 -28.08 15.87
CA TRP A 79 -8.21 -27.89 14.45
C TRP A 79 -7.54 -26.61 13.98
N ASP A 80 -6.75 -26.73 12.93
CA ASP A 80 -6.28 -25.59 12.16
C ASP A 80 -7.23 -25.38 10.97
N TYR A 81 -7.61 -24.13 10.73
CA TYR A 81 -8.55 -23.73 9.70
C TYR A 81 -7.86 -22.84 8.67
N SER A 82 -8.11 -23.12 7.39
CA SER A 82 -7.89 -22.20 6.28
C SER A 82 -9.25 -21.72 5.77
N ILE A 83 -9.52 -20.43 5.94
CA ILE A 83 -10.84 -19.83 5.69
C ILE A 83 -10.71 -18.85 4.53
N SER A 84 -11.20 -19.25 3.35
CA SER A 84 -11.34 -18.35 2.21
C SER A 84 -12.63 -17.56 2.34
N VAL A 85 -12.56 -16.24 2.24
CA VAL A 85 -13.72 -15.35 2.21
C VAL A 85 -13.80 -14.67 0.85
N GLY A 86 -15.00 -14.51 0.32
CA GLY A 86 -15.17 -14.02 -1.04
C GLY A 86 -16.61 -13.93 -1.51
N TYR A 87 -16.80 -13.69 -2.79
CA TYR A 87 -18.12 -13.69 -3.41
C TYR A 87 -18.50 -15.09 -3.90
N ASN A 88 -19.62 -15.60 -3.41
CA ASN A 88 -20.23 -16.81 -3.95
C ASN A 88 -21.13 -16.46 -5.15
N GLY A 89 -20.49 -16.35 -6.32
CA GLY A 89 -21.18 -16.04 -7.57
C GLY A 89 -21.96 -17.21 -8.15
N PRO A 90 -22.76 -16.97 -9.20
CA PRO A 90 -23.57 -18.01 -9.84
C PRO A 90 -22.71 -19.13 -10.47
N ASP A 91 -21.53 -18.79 -10.99
CA ASP A 91 -20.67 -19.72 -11.72
C ASP A 91 -19.51 -20.27 -10.88
N ARG A 92 -18.97 -19.46 -9.95
CA ARG A 92 -17.81 -19.82 -9.14
C ARG A 92 -17.74 -18.99 -7.86
N PHE A 93 -16.94 -19.50 -6.92
CA PHE A 93 -16.50 -18.74 -5.76
C PHE A 93 -15.28 -17.89 -6.12
N GLU A 94 -15.34 -16.58 -5.86
CA GLU A 94 -14.24 -15.64 -6.05
C GLU A 94 -13.66 -15.24 -4.69
N THR A 95 -12.51 -15.80 -4.35
CA THR A 95 -11.83 -15.52 -3.08
C THR A 95 -11.20 -14.13 -3.09
N TYR A 96 -11.49 -13.34 -2.06
CA TYR A 96 -10.87 -12.04 -1.83
C TYR A 96 -9.67 -12.17 -0.89
N HIS A 97 -9.86 -12.88 0.21
CA HIS A 97 -8.83 -13.10 1.22
C HIS A 97 -8.85 -14.54 1.74
N ILE A 98 -7.69 -15.01 2.21
CA ILE A 98 -7.55 -16.29 2.90
C ILE A 98 -7.02 -16.02 4.30
N PHE A 99 -7.70 -16.58 5.30
CA PHE A 99 -7.35 -16.47 6.71
C PHE A 99 -6.89 -17.80 7.27
N GLN A 100 -5.98 -17.74 8.25
CA GLN A 100 -5.58 -18.87 9.07
C GLN A 100 -5.99 -18.65 10.52
N ALA A 101 -6.54 -19.69 11.13
CA ALA A 101 -6.96 -19.71 12.52
C ALA A 101 -6.72 -21.09 13.13
N SER A 102 -6.56 -21.15 14.46
CA SER A 102 -6.47 -22.42 15.19
C SER A 102 -7.47 -22.45 16.33
N SER A 103 -8.08 -23.62 16.55
CA SER A 103 -9.13 -23.82 17.56
C SER A 103 -8.65 -23.61 19.00
N ASP A 104 -7.35 -23.69 19.25
CA ASP A 104 -6.73 -23.43 20.57
C ASP A 104 -6.33 -21.96 20.76
N GLN A 105 -6.38 -21.15 19.69
CA GLN A 105 -5.98 -19.74 19.66
C GLN A 105 -7.14 -18.87 19.17
N CYS A 106 -8.24 -18.84 19.92
CA CYS A 106 -9.47 -18.20 19.47
C CYS A 106 -9.37 -16.72 19.16
N ASN A 107 -8.42 -15.99 19.74
CA ASN A 107 -8.20 -14.58 19.44
C ASN A 107 -7.14 -14.34 18.36
N SER A 108 -6.50 -15.40 17.86
CA SER A 108 -5.54 -15.32 16.76
C SER A 108 -6.27 -15.53 15.44
N LEU A 109 -6.13 -14.55 14.56
CA LEU A 109 -6.58 -14.62 13.18
C LEU A 109 -5.48 -13.98 12.33
N LYS A 110 -4.96 -14.75 11.38
CA LYS A 110 -3.94 -14.29 10.45
C LYS A 110 -4.51 -14.23 9.05
N ILE A 111 -3.98 -13.33 8.24
CA ILE A 111 -4.35 -13.16 6.84
C ILE A 111 -3.15 -13.54 5.97
N MET A 112 -3.42 -14.20 4.86
CA MET A 112 -2.41 -14.57 3.87
C MET A 112 -2.03 -13.33 3.05
N GLU A 113 -0.74 -13.03 3.01
CA GLU A 113 -0.20 -12.03 2.10
C GLU A 113 -0.04 -12.67 0.71
N PRO A 114 -0.71 -12.13 -0.33
CA PRO A 114 -0.84 -12.83 -1.62
C PRO A 114 0.46 -12.98 -2.41
N VAL A 115 1.48 -12.15 -2.18
CA VAL A 115 2.75 -12.20 -2.93
C VAL A 115 3.69 -13.26 -2.36
N SER A 116 3.92 -13.24 -1.06
CA SER A 116 4.80 -14.16 -0.34
C SER A 116 4.12 -15.49 -0.03
N GLY A 117 2.79 -15.50 0.12
CA GLY A 117 2.03 -16.63 0.65
C GLY A 117 2.12 -16.79 2.17
N ASP A 118 2.80 -15.87 2.86
CA ASP A 118 2.97 -15.93 4.32
C ASP A 118 1.68 -15.52 5.05
N TYR A 119 1.38 -16.20 6.16
CA TYR A 119 0.32 -15.79 7.07
C TYR A 119 0.84 -14.79 8.11
N ILE A 120 0.37 -13.54 8.00
CA ILE A 120 0.75 -12.42 8.86
C ILE A 120 -0.43 -11.95 9.72
N SER A 121 -0.17 -11.13 10.75
CA SER A 121 -1.27 -10.53 11.52
C SER A 121 -2.04 -9.53 10.66
N ILE A 122 -3.31 -9.32 11.00
CA ILE A 122 -4.17 -8.36 10.30
C ILE A 122 -3.59 -6.95 10.41
N GLU A 123 -3.01 -6.57 11.55
CA GLU A 123 -2.38 -5.26 11.74
C GLU A 123 -1.16 -5.07 10.85
N LYS A 124 -0.31 -6.11 10.72
CA LYS A 124 0.85 -6.06 9.83
C LYS A 124 0.40 -5.97 8.38
N TRP A 125 -0.61 -6.75 7.99
CA TRP A 125 -1.19 -6.66 6.64
C TRP A 125 -1.76 -5.28 6.36
N ARG A 126 -2.50 -4.68 7.32
CA ARG A 126 -2.99 -3.29 7.25
C ARG A 126 -1.87 -2.27 7.10
N GLN A 127 -0.74 -2.47 7.78
CA GLN A 127 0.42 -1.59 7.62
C GLN A 127 0.99 -1.72 6.21
N MET A 128 1.10 -2.94 5.68
CA MET A 128 1.60 -3.19 4.33
C MET A 128 0.63 -2.71 3.23
N THR A 129 -0.69 -2.67 3.49
CA THR A 129 -1.68 -2.13 2.55
C THR A 129 -1.89 -0.63 2.66
N ASN A 130 -1.68 -0.03 3.84
CA ASN A 130 -1.74 1.42 4.06
C ASN A 130 -0.41 2.12 3.76
N GLU A 131 0.72 1.42 3.86
CA GLU A 131 1.94 1.79 3.16
C GLU A 131 1.62 1.64 1.69
N SER A 132 1.22 2.74 1.07
CA SER A 132 0.89 2.80 -0.34
C SER A 132 1.91 2.00 -1.14
N VAL A 133 1.52 0.83 -1.63
CA VAL A 133 2.09 0.28 -2.85
C VAL A 133 1.56 1.21 -3.93
N GLN A 134 2.13 2.41 -4.01
CA GLN A 134 2.18 3.17 -5.24
C GLN A 134 2.79 2.16 -6.23
N PRO A 135 2.09 1.76 -7.31
CA PRO A 135 2.73 1.10 -8.44
C PRO A 135 4.07 1.78 -8.65
N GLU A 136 5.17 1.05 -8.42
CA GLU A 136 6.48 1.66 -8.56
C GLU A 136 6.55 2.21 -9.98
N SER A 137 6.74 3.52 -10.08
CA SER A 137 7.02 4.16 -11.35
C SER A 137 8.18 3.41 -12.02
N GLY A 138 8.04 3.16 -13.32
CA GLY A 138 9.07 2.52 -14.13
C GLY A 138 10.28 3.43 -14.35
N LEU A 139 10.22 4.68 -13.86
CA LEU A 139 11.32 5.63 -13.93
C LEU A 139 12.40 5.30 -12.91
N LYS A 140 13.65 5.44 -13.31
CA LYS A 140 14.79 5.27 -12.42
C LYS A 140 14.85 6.46 -11.47
N LYS A 141 15.01 6.18 -10.18
CA LYS A 141 15.10 7.22 -9.13
C LYS A 141 16.46 7.94 -9.18
N GLY A 142 16.43 9.26 -8.98
CA GLY A 142 17.63 10.09 -8.92
C GLY A 142 18.31 9.99 -7.55
N LYS A 143 19.62 10.29 -7.51
CA LYS A 143 20.42 10.27 -6.27
C LYS A 143 20.65 11.66 -5.66
N TYR A 144 20.02 12.67 -6.22
CA TYR A 144 20.13 14.04 -5.72
C TYR A 144 19.41 14.17 -4.38
N ASN A 145 19.71 15.23 -3.64
CA ASN A 145 18.98 15.61 -2.43
C ASN A 145 18.39 17.00 -2.63
N LEU A 146 17.21 17.26 -2.07
CA LEU A 146 16.68 18.62 -1.95
C LEU A 146 17.37 19.37 -0.78
N PRO A 147 17.62 20.68 -0.89
CA PRO A 147 17.31 21.53 -2.04
C PRO A 147 18.25 21.27 -3.21
N ILE A 148 17.78 21.56 -4.42
CA ILE A 148 18.58 21.44 -5.65
C ILE A 148 18.37 22.69 -6.51
N GLU A 149 19.47 23.22 -7.01
CA GLU A 149 19.50 24.33 -7.97
C GLU A 149 19.71 23.79 -9.39
N SER A 150 19.49 24.64 -10.39
CA SER A 150 19.85 24.39 -11.79
C SER A 150 21.22 23.74 -11.91
N LEU A 151 21.24 22.58 -12.57
CA LEU A 151 22.46 21.82 -12.76
C LEU A 151 23.26 22.36 -13.95
N PRO A 152 24.60 22.33 -13.91
CA PRO A 152 25.39 22.60 -15.10
C PRO A 152 24.97 21.66 -16.25
N ARG A 153 24.73 22.21 -17.45
CA ARG A 153 24.22 21.42 -18.59
C ARG A 153 25.04 20.17 -18.89
N VAL A 154 26.36 20.25 -18.71
CA VAL A 154 27.30 19.14 -18.94
C VAL A 154 27.09 17.95 -18.00
N ASP A 155 26.46 18.18 -16.84
CA ASP A 155 26.19 17.17 -15.82
C ASP A 155 24.82 16.50 -16.03
N VAL A 156 23.95 17.07 -16.85
CA VAL A 156 22.61 16.55 -17.14
C VAL A 156 22.70 15.48 -18.23
N LYS A 157 22.71 14.20 -17.81
CA LYS A 157 22.69 13.04 -18.71
C LYS A 157 21.30 12.42 -18.73
N PHE A 158 20.53 12.72 -19.77
CA PHE A 158 19.19 12.18 -19.95
C PHE A 158 19.21 10.65 -20.11
N LEU A 159 18.28 10.02 -19.42
CA LEU A 159 17.94 8.61 -19.54
C LEU A 159 16.81 8.46 -20.56
N GLU A 160 16.79 7.34 -21.28
CA GLU A 160 15.69 6.95 -22.17
C GLU A 160 14.87 5.84 -21.52
N THR A 161 13.56 5.86 -21.74
CA THR A 161 12.63 4.78 -21.37
C THR A 161 12.19 3.97 -22.60
N ASP A 162 11.83 2.71 -22.36
CA ASP A 162 11.19 1.82 -23.34
C ASP A 162 9.64 1.90 -23.29
N PHE A 163 9.11 2.84 -22.51
CA PHE A 163 7.68 3.11 -22.35
C PHE A 163 7.43 4.63 -22.31
N LEU A 164 6.21 5.06 -22.60
CA LEU A 164 5.82 6.47 -22.52
C LEU A 164 4.96 6.69 -21.27
N PRO A 165 5.36 7.58 -20.35
CA PRO A 165 4.47 8.03 -19.29
C PRO A 165 3.18 8.62 -19.86
N GLU A 166 2.05 8.40 -19.19
CA GLU A 166 0.78 9.03 -19.58
C GLU A 166 0.93 10.56 -19.51
N GLY A 167 0.57 11.26 -20.59
CA GLY A 167 0.73 12.72 -20.73
C GLY A 167 2.08 13.18 -21.30
N SER A 168 2.99 12.25 -21.65
CA SER A 168 4.34 12.62 -22.13
C SER A 168 4.41 13.06 -23.59
N GLN A 169 3.33 12.92 -24.37
CA GLN A 169 3.33 13.07 -25.83
C GLN A 169 3.82 14.45 -26.31
N GLN A 170 3.57 15.51 -25.53
CA GLN A 170 4.00 16.86 -25.87
C GLN A 170 5.52 17.07 -25.76
N TYR A 171 6.23 16.20 -25.04
CA TYR A 171 7.67 16.32 -24.80
C TYR A 171 8.51 15.49 -25.77
N THR A 172 7.92 14.47 -26.42
CA THR A 172 8.66 13.52 -27.28
C THR A 172 8.54 13.78 -28.77
N CYS A 173 7.69 14.71 -29.20
CA CYS A 173 7.45 15.04 -30.62
C CYS A 173 7.02 13.87 -31.49
N GLY A 174 6.30 12.91 -30.90
CA GLY A 174 5.88 11.69 -31.59
C GLY A 174 6.92 10.58 -31.61
N GLU A 175 8.08 10.78 -30.98
CA GLU A 175 9.03 9.69 -30.73
C GLU A 175 8.46 8.70 -29.72
N LEU A 176 8.85 7.43 -29.90
CA LEU A 176 8.44 6.32 -29.02
C LEU A 176 9.25 6.26 -27.72
N LYS A 177 10.31 7.06 -27.61
CA LYS A 177 11.20 7.11 -26.46
C LYS A 177 10.95 8.39 -25.67
N PHE A 178 10.96 8.28 -24.35
CA PHE A 178 10.86 9.43 -23.47
C PHE A 178 12.19 9.67 -22.76
N ARG A 179 12.69 10.91 -22.90
CA ARG A 179 13.96 11.35 -22.31
C ARG A 179 13.69 12.11 -21.03
N TYR A 180 14.40 11.76 -19.97
CA TYR A 180 14.25 12.41 -18.67
C TYR A 180 15.53 12.35 -17.86
N PHE A 181 15.68 13.28 -16.94
CA PHE A 181 16.74 13.30 -15.97
C PHE A 181 16.13 13.19 -14.57
N PRO A 182 16.45 12.13 -13.81
CA PRO A 182 15.78 11.87 -12.55
C PRO A 182 16.34 12.74 -11.42
N LEU A 183 15.45 13.40 -10.70
CA LEU A 183 15.74 14.14 -9.47
C LEU A 183 15.38 13.29 -8.24
N THR A 184 15.41 13.92 -7.06
CA THR A 184 14.97 13.31 -5.80
C THR A 184 13.45 13.13 -5.79
N PRO A 185 12.93 11.95 -5.43
CA PRO A 185 11.50 11.81 -5.16
C PRO A 185 11.03 12.77 -4.07
N TYR A 186 9.82 13.32 -4.23
CA TYR A 186 9.20 14.21 -3.25
C TYR A 186 7.85 13.65 -2.84
N LYS A 187 7.68 13.37 -1.54
CA LYS A 187 6.43 12.82 -0.98
C LYS A 187 5.87 11.60 -1.75
N GLY A 188 6.75 10.71 -2.20
CA GLY A 188 6.36 9.49 -2.93
C GLY A 188 6.16 9.67 -4.44
N MET A 189 6.35 10.87 -4.97
CA MET A 189 6.27 11.17 -6.40
C MET A 189 7.66 11.28 -7.01
N ASP A 190 7.81 10.86 -8.26
CA ASP A 190 9.05 11.10 -9.00
C ASP A 190 9.09 12.55 -9.46
N LEU A 191 10.23 13.21 -9.24
CA LEU A 191 10.55 14.48 -9.86
C LEU A 191 11.56 14.24 -10.96
N ILE A 192 11.25 14.73 -12.14
CA ILE A 192 12.12 14.57 -13.30
C ILE A 192 12.24 15.89 -14.06
N LEU A 193 13.39 16.14 -14.65
CA LEU A 193 13.52 17.13 -15.72
C LEU A 193 13.33 16.43 -17.05
N VAL A 194 12.57 17.04 -17.94
CA VAL A 194 12.44 16.58 -19.32
C VAL A 194 12.90 17.66 -20.28
N PRO A 195 13.66 17.32 -21.33
CA PRO A 195 13.90 18.24 -22.41
C PRO A 195 12.61 18.39 -23.22
N MET A 196 12.32 19.62 -23.65
CA MET A 196 11.34 19.84 -24.69
C MET A 196 12.02 19.56 -26.03
N ASP A 197 11.83 18.36 -26.56
CA ASP A 197 12.44 17.97 -27.83
C ASP A 197 11.77 18.66 -29.03
N CYS A 198 10.66 19.36 -28.78
CA CYS A 198 9.79 19.93 -29.81
C CYS A 198 9.96 21.46 -29.90
N GLY A 199 10.17 21.93 -31.12
CA GLY A 199 10.24 23.35 -31.44
C GLY A 199 11.67 23.84 -31.69
N ASP A 200 11.78 25.12 -32.02
CA ASP A 200 13.02 25.74 -32.51
C ASP A 200 13.97 26.21 -31.39
N PHE A 201 13.87 25.62 -30.20
CA PHE A 201 14.65 26.05 -29.03
C PHE A 201 15.62 24.96 -28.59
N ASP A 202 16.92 25.22 -28.73
CA ASP A 202 18.00 24.26 -28.45
C ASP A 202 18.10 23.83 -26.98
N TYR A 203 17.48 24.58 -26.04
CA TYR A 203 17.60 24.34 -24.61
C TYR A 203 16.38 24.82 -23.84
N ARG A 204 15.51 23.87 -23.47
CA ARG A 204 14.36 24.06 -22.58
C ARG A 204 14.03 22.82 -21.79
N TYR A 205 13.99 22.95 -20.47
CA TYR A 205 13.64 21.89 -19.54
C TYR A 205 12.37 22.21 -18.76
N TYR A 206 11.56 21.17 -18.61
CA TYR A 206 10.38 21.17 -17.77
C TYR A 206 10.60 20.28 -16.56
N LEU A 207 10.20 20.75 -15.39
CA LEU A 207 10.05 19.95 -14.18
C LEU A 207 8.68 19.26 -14.23
N LEU A 208 8.69 17.93 -14.17
CA LEU A 208 7.46 17.15 -14.08
C LEU A 208 7.42 16.41 -12.74
N THR A 209 6.20 16.26 -12.23
CA THR A 209 5.85 15.32 -11.17
C THR A 209 5.13 14.13 -11.77
N VAL A 210 5.59 12.92 -11.43
CA VAL A 210 5.07 11.67 -11.97
C VAL A 210 4.63 10.75 -10.84
N VAL A 211 3.41 10.22 -10.96
CA VAL A 211 2.79 9.24 -10.07
C VAL A 211 2.35 8.07 -10.92
N GLU A 212 2.79 6.86 -10.62
CA GLU A 212 2.38 5.64 -11.35
C GLU A 212 2.59 5.71 -12.88
N ASN A 213 3.70 6.30 -13.34
CA ASN A 213 3.98 6.60 -14.75
C ASN A 213 3.00 7.58 -15.42
N LYS A 214 2.23 8.35 -14.66
CA LYS A 214 1.37 9.42 -15.14
C LYS A 214 1.91 10.77 -14.71
N ILE A 215 2.04 11.70 -15.66
CA ILE A 215 2.40 13.09 -15.36
C ILE A 215 1.20 13.78 -14.73
N VAL A 216 1.38 14.31 -13.51
CA VAL A 216 0.32 14.96 -12.71
C VAL A 216 0.57 16.45 -12.48
N GLY A 217 1.79 16.91 -12.74
CA GLY A 217 2.17 18.32 -12.68
C GLY A 217 3.34 18.61 -13.60
N GLU A 218 3.38 19.84 -14.09
CA GLU A 218 4.37 20.33 -15.04
C GLU A 218 4.70 21.80 -14.77
N LEU A 219 5.96 22.17 -15.04
CA LEU A 219 6.43 23.55 -14.93
C LEU A 219 7.65 23.76 -15.83
N TYR A 220 7.66 24.83 -16.63
CA TYR A 220 8.87 25.29 -17.29
C TYR A 220 9.83 25.88 -16.24
N VAL A 221 11.07 25.37 -16.18
CA VAL A 221 12.00 25.71 -15.08
C VAL A 221 13.37 26.19 -15.55
N GLU A 222 13.80 25.81 -16.75
CA GLU A 222 15.14 26.15 -17.22
C GLU A 222 15.16 26.24 -18.73
N GLY A 223 15.86 27.22 -19.30
CA GLY A 223 15.93 27.33 -20.74
C GLY A 223 16.38 28.69 -21.24
N ILE A 224 16.55 28.77 -22.56
CA ILE A 224 16.73 30.02 -23.28
C ILE A 224 15.45 30.30 -24.09
N TRP A 225 15.02 31.56 -24.08
CA TRP A 225 13.98 32.08 -24.95
C TRP A 225 14.48 33.34 -25.67
N PHE A 226 14.15 33.43 -26.97
CA PHE A 226 14.33 34.62 -27.81
C PHE A 226 13.26 34.60 -28.92
N ASP A 227 12.96 35.75 -29.53
CA ASP A 227 12.03 35.84 -30.67
C ASP A 227 12.81 35.69 -32.00
N PRO A 228 12.76 34.54 -32.69
CA PRO A 228 13.53 34.34 -33.92
C PRO A 228 13.09 35.24 -35.07
N GLY A 229 11.90 35.87 -34.97
CA GLY A 229 11.37 36.81 -35.95
C GLY A 229 11.82 38.25 -35.73
N LYS A 230 12.55 38.55 -34.64
CA LYS A 230 13.02 39.89 -34.31
C LYS A 230 14.53 39.91 -34.07
N ASP A 231 15.23 40.74 -34.84
CA ASP A 231 16.64 41.05 -34.61
C ASP A 231 16.79 42.15 -33.54
N ASP A 232 16.24 41.90 -32.34
CA ASP A 232 16.31 42.82 -31.20
C ASP A 232 17.25 42.35 -30.09
N LYS A 233 17.91 41.21 -30.28
CA LYS A 233 18.90 40.60 -29.38
C LYS A 233 18.44 40.51 -27.92
N LYS A 234 17.13 40.36 -27.72
CA LYS A 234 16.56 40.08 -26.40
C LYS A 234 16.56 38.59 -26.17
N GLU A 235 17.16 38.20 -25.06
CA GLU A 235 17.19 36.80 -24.62
C GLU A 235 16.76 36.72 -23.16
N GLU A 236 16.01 35.67 -22.85
CA GLU A 236 15.64 35.31 -21.49
C GLU A 236 16.33 34.00 -21.12
N PHE A 237 17.01 33.99 -19.97
CA PHE A 237 17.56 32.77 -19.40
C PHE A 237 16.85 32.45 -18.09
N SER A 238 16.19 31.30 -18.04
CA SER A 238 15.54 30.80 -16.84
C SER A 238 16.38 29.73 -16.15
N SER A 239 16.39 29.77 -14.82
CA SER A 239 17.00 28.78 -13.92
C SER A 239 16.07 28.53 -12.73
N TYR A 240 16.30 27.45 -11.98
CA TYR A 240 15.41 27.05 -10.89
C TYR A 240 16.14 26.69 -9.59
N GLU A 241 15.38 26.74 -8.50
CA GLU A 241 15.71 26.13 -7.22
C GLU A 241 14.48 25.38 -6.70
N ILE A 242 14.65 24.13 -6.26
CA ILE A 242 13.62 23.33 -5.59
C ILE A 242 14.04 23.13 -4.14
N SER A 243 13.21 23.60 -3.21
CA SER A 243 13.46 23.48 -1.77
C SER A 243 13.09 22.10 -1.23
N LYS A 244 13.54 21.78 0.00
CA LYS A 244 13.12 20.57 0.74
C LYS A 244 11.61 20.48 0.98
N SER A 245 10.92 21.62 0.98
CA SER A 245 9.46 21.69 1.19
C SER A 245 8.68 21.66 -0.14
N GLY A 246 9.35 21.37 -1.27
CA GLY A 246 8.73 21.36 -2.59
C GLY A 246 8.34 22.75 -3.11
N LYS A 247 8.92 23.83 -2.56
CA LYS A 247 8.79 25.17 -3.14
C LYS A 247 9.76 25.25 -4.32
N VAL A 248 9.25 25.65 -5.49
CA VAL A 248 10.06 25.87 -6.69
C VAL A 248 10.15 27.37 -6.93
N THR A 249 11.36 27.89 -7.10
CA THR A 249 11.60 29.26 -7.55
C THR A 249 12.18 29.20 -8.95
N VAL A 250 11.59 29.93 -9.89
CA VAL A 250 12.15 30.10 -11.24
C VAL A 250 12.64 31.54 -11.35
N THR A 251 13.92 31.68 -11.62
CA THR A 251 14.60 32.97 -11.79
C THR A 251 14.88 33.17 -13.27
N THR A 252 14.32 34.24 -13.85
CA THR A 252 14.55 34.60 -15.25
C THR A 252 15.34 35.90 -15.33
N ASP A 253 16.50 35.83 -15.97
CA ASP A 253 17.33 36.98 -16.33
C ASP A 253 16.97 37.43 -17.76
N HIS A 254 16.58 38.70 -17.88
CA HIS A 254 16.22 39.34 -19.14
C HIS A 254 17.43 40.13 -19.63
N THR A 255 17.99 39.74 -20.77
CA THR A 255 19.21 40.34 -21.31
C THR A 255 18.92 41.10 -22.61
N LEU A 256 19.71 42.15 -22.85
CA LEU A 256 19.74 42.89 -24.11
C LEU A 256 21.21 43.05 -24.49
N ASP A 257 21.57 42.67 -25.71
CA ASP A 257 22.97 42.68 -26.17
C ASP A 257 23.93 41.90 -25.23
N GLY A 258 23.41 40.85 -24.55
CA GLY A 258 24.18 40.04 -23.60
C GLY A 258 24.35 40.66 -22.21
N GLU A 259 23.82 41.86 -21.97
CA GLU A 259 23.84 42.51 -20.66
C GLU A 259 22.50 42.32 -19.94
N SER A 260 22.56 41.87 -18.67
CA SER A 260 21.39 41.72 -17.81
C SER A 260 20.72 43.08 -17.58
N GLN A 261 19.43 43.14 -17.92
CA GLN A 261 18.58 44.32 -17.76
C GLN A 261 17.71 44.22 -16.51
N SER A 262 17.17 43.03 -16.24
CA SER A 262 16.31 42.79 -15.09
C SER A 262 16.23 41.32 -14.74
N ILE A 263 15.97 41.04 -13.46
CA ILE A 263 15.75 39.69 -12.95
C ILE A 263 14.33 39.61 -12.40
N THR A 264 13.60 38.60 -12.86
CA THR A 264 12.25 38.29 -12.37
C THR A 264 12.24 36.95 -11.66
N ASN A 265 11.36 36.80 -10.67
CA ASN A 265 11.19 35.55 -9.93
C ASN A 265 9.72 35.14 -10.00
N ALA A 266 9.48 33.88 -10.35
CA ALA A 266 8.20 33.21 -10.20
C ALA A 266 8.31 32.14 -9.12
N TYR A 267 7.25 31.98 -8.32
CA TYR A 267 7.25 31.07 -7.18
C TYR A 267 6.12 30.05 -7.33
N TYR A 268 6.43 28.79 -7.05
CA TYR A 268 5.49 27.69 -7.15
C TYR A 268 5.58 26.77 -5.95
N GLN A 269 4.52 26.01 -5.72
CA GLN A 269 4.45 24.96 -4.73
C GLN A 269 4.03 23.65 -5.38
N ILE A 270 4.79 22.59 -5.13
CA ILE A 270 4.36 21.22 -5.42
C ILE A 270 3.39 20.80 -4.32
N SER A 271 2.13 20.56 -4.68
CA SER A 271 1.06 20.10 -3.77
C SER A 271 1.17 18.61 -3.47
N ASP A 272 0.39 18.15 -2.48
CA ASP A 272 0.37 16.73 -2.08
C ASP A 272 -0.24 15.82 -3.16
N ASP A 273 -1.06 16.35 -4.07
CA ASP A 273 -1.57 15.64 -5.27
C ASP A 273 -0.63 15.77 -6.49
N GLY A 274 0.56 16.34 -6.30
CA GLY A 274 1.60 16.46 -7.31
C GLY A 274 1.49 17.63 -8.27
N LYS A 275 0.39 18.39 -8.25
CA LYS A 275 0.28 19.60 -9.09
C LYS A 275 1.30 20.65 -8.69
N ILE A 276 1.74 21.42 -9.67
CA ILE A 276 2.65 22.55 -9.45
C ILE A 276 1.83 23.83 -9.61
N ILE A 277 1.65 24.57 -8.51
CA ILE A 277 0.74 25.72 -8.45
C ILE A 277 1.55 26.98 -8.20
N GLU A 278 1.33 28.02 -9.01
CA GLU A 278 1.94 29.33 -8.80
C GLU A 278 1.42 29.97 -7.51
N ILE A 279 2.34 30.50 -6.70
CA ILE A 279 2.04 31.17 -5.44
C ILE A 279 2.54 32.61 -5.49
N LYS A 280 1.76 33.51 -4.88
CA LYS A 280 2.22 34.88 -4.67
C LYS A 280 3.27 34.92 -3.58
N LYS A 281 4.23 35.83 -3.74
CA LYS A 281 5.28 36.09 -2.76
C LYS A 281 4.72 36.56 -1.41
#